data_AF-A0A2D8YWV4-F1
#
_entry.id   AF-A0A2D8YWV4-F1
#
_cell.length_a   1.000
_cell.length_b   1.000
_cell.length_c   1.000
_cell.angle_alpha   90.00
_cell.angle_beta   90.00
_cell.angle_gamma   90.00
#
_symmetry.space_group_name_H-M   'P 1'
#
loop_
_entity.id
_entity.type
_entity.pdbx_description
1 polymer ?
#
loop_
_entity_poly.entity_id
_entity_poly.type
_entity_poly.pdbx_seq_one_letter_code
_entity_poly.pdbx_strand_id
1 'polypeptide(L)'
;MLRVGRLLSWIIVAPLVLGLILFAASNRADVVLRLWPFDYELTTPVSLVGVGGLFFGFLWGAVTVWISGGAARGRARREAHRAEGAEKEVLRLKTDVEMLEEKLRAADAKAKAAAALPAPGADASASSSSRHIL
;
A
#
# COMPACT_ATOMS: atom_id res chain seq x y z
N MET A 1 3.59 -15.76 10.43
CA MET A 1 4.41 -15.42 9.24
C MET A 1 5.86 -15.00 9.55
N LEU A 2 6.24 -14.60 10.77
CA LEU A 2 7.59 -14.12 11.10
C LEU A 2 8.73 -15.18 11.15
N ARG A 3 8.46 -16.46 10.88
CA ARG A 3 9.47 -17.55 10.97
C ARG A 3 10.18 -17.84 9.66
N VAL A 4 9.47 -17.77 8.52
CA VAL A 4 10.01 -18.17 7.21
C VAL A 4 11.16 -17.27 6.78
N GLY A 5 11.05 -15.95 6.98
CA GLY A 5 12.14 -15.01 6.68
C GLY A 5 13.39 -15.22 7.56
N ARG A 6 13.22 -15.70 8.79
CA ARG A 6 14.33 -15.95 9.72
C ARG A 6 15.06 -17.26 9.40
N LEU A 7 14.34 -18.29 8.95
CA LEU A 7 14.94 -19.54 8.48
C LEU A 7 15.74 -19.33 7.19
N LEU A 8 15.22 -18.56 6.23
CA LEU A 8 15.93 -18.29 4.98
C LEU A 8 17.21 -17.47 5.23
N SER A 9 17.16 -16.53 6.16
CA SER A 9 18.36 -15.81 6.62
C SER A 9 19.38 -16.76 7.27
N TRP A 10 18.93 -17.75 8.04
CA TRP A 10 19.83 -18.71 8.69
C TRP A 10 20.54 -19.63 7.69
N ILE A 11 19.86 -20.01 6.61
CA ILE A 11 20.45 -20.80 5.51
C ILE A 11 21.61 -20.08 4.82
N ILE A 12 21.59 -18.75 4.76
CA ILE A 12 22.66 -17.96 4.14
C ILE A 12 23.76 -17.63 5.16
N VAL A 13 23.37 -17.24 6.37
CA VAL A 13 24.32 -16.81 7.42
C VAL A 13 25.14 -17.98 7.95
N ALA A 14 24.53 -19.15 8.18
CA ALA A 14 25.23 -20.31 8.74
C ALA A 14 26.42 -20.80 7.88
N PRO A 15 26.28 -21.08 6.57
CA PRO A 15 27.41 -21.51 5.75
C PRO A 15 28.45 -20.41 5.57
N LEU A 16 28.04 -19.14 5.57
CA LEU A 16 28.94 -18.00 5.46
C LEU A 16 29.82 -17.86 6.72
N VAL A 17 29.24 -17.98 7.91
CA VAL A 17 29.98 -18.02 9.18
C VAL A 17 30.87 -19.26 9.27
N LEU A 18 30.36 -20.42 8.86
CA LEU A 18 31.12 -21.67 8.86
C LEU A 18 32.33 -21.59 7.92
N GLY A 19 32.14 -21.04 6.71
CA GLY A 19 33.21 -20.79 5.75
C GLY A 19 34.26 -19.83 6.31
N LEU A 20 33.86 -18.81 7.06
CA LEU A 20 34.77 -17.88 7.72
C LEU A 20 35.61 -18.57 8.80
N ILE A 21 34.99 -19.42 9.62
CA ILE A 21 35.69 -20.20 10.65
C ILE A 21 36.70 -21.15 10.00
N LEU A 22 36.28 -21.87 8.95
CA LEU A 22 37.15 -22.78 8.18
C LEU A 22 38.31 -22.02 7.53
N PHE A 23 38.04 -20.86 6.93
CA PHE A 23 39.05 -20.00 6.33
C PHE A 23 40.06 -19.51 7.36
N ALA A 24 39.59 -19.05 8.53
CA ALA A 24 40.43 -18.59 9.63
C ALA A 24 41.24 -19.72 10.28
N ALA A 25 40.65 -20.91 10.39
CA ALA A 25 41.32 -22.10 10.93
C ALA A 25 42.38 -22.65 9.97
N SER A 26 42.09 -22.63 8.66
CA SER A 26 42.99 -23.12 7.61
C SER A 26 44.11 -22.14 7.27
N ASN A 27 43.84 -20.83 7.32
CA ASN A 27 44.81 -19.79 6.99
C ASN A 27 45.22 -19.02 8.26
N ARG A 28 46.10 -19.65 9.04
CA ARG A 28 46.83 -19.01 10.16
C ARG A 28 48.13 -18.35 9.73
N ALA A 29 48.45 -18.39 8.43
CA ALA A 29 49.63 -17.74 7.90
C ALA A 29 49.49 -16.21 7.98
N ASP A 30 50.59 -15.55 8.31
CA ASP A 30 50.68 -14.10 8.26
C ASP A 30 50.75 -13.64 6.81
N VAL A 31 49.92 -12.65 6.46
CA VAL A 31 49.95 -11.97 5.17
C VAL A 31 50.33 -10.51 5.38
N VAL A 32 51.20 -10.03 4.50
CA VAL A 32 51.55 -8.61 4.43
C VAL A 32 50.49 -7.91 3.57
N LEU A 33 49.66 -7.09 4.21
CA LEU A 33 48.74 -6.21 3.52
C LEU A 33 49.45 -4.89 3.20
N ARG A 34 49.52 -4.55 1.92
CA ARG A 34 49.94 -3.23 1.44
C ARG A 34 48.71 -2.36 1.22
N LEU A 35 48.53 -1.34 2.04
CA LEU A 35 47.35 -0.47 2.01
C LEU A 35 47.52 0.66 0.99
N TRP A 36 47.48 0.38 -0.30
CA TRP A 36 47.44 1.44 -1.32
C TRP A 36 46.23 2.38 -1.07
N PRO A 37 46.35 3.73 -0.98
CA PRO A 37 47.41 4.67 -1.38
C PRO A 37 48.40 5.12 -0.28
N PHE A 38 48.40 4.47 0.89
CA PHE A 38 49.37 4.68 1.95
C PHE A 38 50.48 3.62 1.81
N ASP A 39 51.76 4.01 1.75
CA ASP A 39 52.91 3.07 1.69
C ASP A 39 53.15 2.37 3.04
N TYR A 40 52.10 1.82 3.63
CA TYR A 40 52.10 1.11 4.90
C TYR A 40 51.93 -0.38 4.66
N GLU A 41 52.81 -1.16 5.27
CA GLU A 41 52.79 -2.61 5.26
C GLU A 41 52.31 -3.11 6.61
N LEU A 42 51.17 -3.80 6.62
CA LEU A 42 50.59 -4.36 7.82
C LEU A 42 50.64 -5.89 7.76
N THR A 43 51.55 -6.47 8.52
CA THR A 43 51.65 -7.92 8.69
C THR A 43 50.55 -8.37 9.64
N THR A 44 49.53 -9.03 9.12
CA THR A 44 48.40 -9.54 9.92
C THR A 44 48.04 -10.96 9.51
N PRO A 45 47.52 -11.78 10.44
CA PRO A 45 47.00 -13.09 10.08
C PRO A 45 45.90 -12.98 9.03
N VAL A 46 45.92 -13.84 8.00
CA VAL A 46 44.89 -13.88 6.94
C VAL A 46 43.47 -13.95 7.49
N SER A 47 43.29 -14.64 8.62
CA SER A 47 42.02 -14.75 9.34
C SER A 47 41.42 -13.38 9.69
N LEU A 48 42.24 -12.41 10.11
CA LEU A 48 41.78 -11.06 10.44
C LEU A 48 41.26 -10.31 9.21
N VAL A 49 41.89 -10.52 8.05
CA VAL A 49 41.47 -9.88 6.79
C VAL A 49 40.11 -10.40 6.35
N GLY A 50 39.90 -11.72 6.43
CA GLY A 50 38.61 -12.35 6.11
C GLY A 50 37.51 -11.90 7.07
N VAL A 51 37.78 -11.93 8.38
CA VAL A 51 36.81 -11.52 9.41
C VAL A 51 36.52 -10.01 9.31
N GLY A 52 37.54 -9.19 9.10
CA GLY A 52 37.40 -7.75 8.93
C GLY A 52 36.55 -7.41 7.70
N GLY A 53 36.85 -8.01 6.54
CA GLY A 53 36.06 -7.82 5.32
C GLY A 53 34.60 -8.23 5.51
N LEU A 54 34.35 -9.35 6.21
CA LEU A 54 32.99 -9.77 6.52
C LEU A 54 32.29 -8.83 7.49
N PHE A 55 32.99 -8.34 8.51
CA PHE A 55 32.46 -7.36 9.44
C PHE A 55 32.04 -6.07 8.71
N PHE A 56 32.89 -5.55 7.83
CA PHE A 56 32.56 -4.38 7.00
C PHE A 56 31.38 -4.66 6.06
N GLY A 57 31.35 -5.83 5.40
CA GLY A 57 30.23 -6.24 4.57
C GLY A 57 28.92 -6.37 5.34
N PHE A 58 28.96 -6.93 6.55
CA PHE A 58 27.80 -7.01 7.44
C PHE A 58 27.34 -5.62 7.87
N LEU A 59 28.27 -4.73 8.23
CA LEU A 59 27.94 -3.37 8.64
C LEU A 59 27.26 -2.60 7.50
N TRP A 60 27.77 -2.76 6.27
CA TRP A 60 27.15 -2.21 5.07
C TRP A 60 25.75 -2.80 4.82
N GLY A 61 25.61 -4.12 4.96
CA GLY A 61 24.32 -4.81 4.90
C GLY A 61 23.33 -4.29 5.94
N ALA A 62 23.77 -4.09 7.17
CA ALA A 62 22.93 -3.55 8.25
C ALA A 62 22.49 -2.12 7.96
N VAL A 63 23.40 -1.27 7.48
CA VAL A 63 23.09 0.12 7.09
C VAL A 63 22.10 0.16 5.94
N THR A 64 22.28 -0.66 4.90
CA THR A 64 21.34 -0.72 3.77
C THR A 64 19.95 -1.21 4.19
N VAL A 65 19.88 -2.22 5.08
CA VAL A 65 18.62 -2.67 5.69
C VAL A 65 18.00 -1.59 6.57
N TRP A 66 18.79 -0.82 7.32
CA TRP A 66 18.28 0.26 8.16
C TRP A 66 17.69 1.39 7.32
N ILE A 67 18.37 1.79 6.24
CA ILE A 67 17.88 2.81 5.30
C ILE A 67 16.61 2.30 4.59
N SER A 68 16.62 1.05 4.11
CA SER A 68 15.47 0.42 3.45
C SER A 68 14.28 0.25 4.41
N GLY A 69 14.53 -0.17 5.66
CA GLY A 69 13.53 -0.30 6.71
C GLY A 69 12.97 1.05 7.16
N GLY A 70 13.78 2.11 7.16
CA GLY A 70 13.33 3.50 7.35
C GLY A 70 12.41 3.95 6.22
N ALA A 71 12.80 3.69 4.97
CA ALA A 71 11.97 3.98 3.78
C ALA A 71 10.69 3.13 3.75
N ALA A 72 10.73 1.87 4.19
CA ALA A 72 9.58 0.97 4.27
C ALA A 72 8.54 1.45 5.29
N ARG A 73 8.96 2.01 6.44
CA ARG A 73 8.04 2.66 7.39
C ARG A 73 7.36 3.89 6.77
N GLY A 74 8.08 4.65 5.95
CA GLY A 74 7.53 5.78 5.20
C GLY A 74 6.53 5.35 4.13
N ARG A 75 6.80 4.25 3.41
CA ARG A 75 5.88 3.68 2.41
C ARG A 75 4.62 3.09 3.05
N ALA A 76 4.75 2.40 4.18
CA ALA A 76 3.60 1.84 4.91
C ALA A 76 2.59 2.93 5.33
N ARG A 77 3.06 4.11 5.76
CA ARG A 77 2.15 5.24 6.08
C ARG A 77 1.49 5.86 4.85
N ARG A 78 2.24 5.96 3.73
CA ARG A 78 1.70 6.50 2.48
C ARG A 78 0.65 5.58 1.86
N GLU A 79 0.86 4.28 1.91
CA GLU A 79 -0.14 3.30 1.45
C GLU A 79 -1.37 3.28 2.38
N ALA A 80 -1.19 3.42 3.69
CA ALA A 80 -2.32 3.54 4.62
C ALA A 80 -3.21 4.76 4.31
N HIS A 81 -2.62 5.94 4.07
CA HIS A 81 -3.39 7.13 3.70
C HIS A 81 -4.05 7.02 2.31
N ARG A 82 -3.41 6.34 1.36
CA ARG A 82 -4.02 6.06 0.05
C ARG A 82 -5.22 5.12 0.17
N ALA A 83 -5.13 4.10 1.02
CA ALA A 83 -6.23 3.19 1.31
C ALA A 83 -7.41 3.93 1.96
N GLU A 84 -7.15 4.75 2.99
CA GLU A 84 -8.19 5.58 3.63
C GLU A 84 -8.84 6.56 2.65
N GLY A 85 -8.07 7.14 1.72
CA GLY A 85 -8.59 8.02 0.67
C GLY A 85 -9.52 7.28 -0.29
N ALA A 86 -9.09 6.10 -0.77
CA ALA A 86 -9.88 5.26 -1.66
C ALA A 86 -11.18 4.78 -1.00
N GLU A 87 -11.15 4.41 0.28
CA GLU A 87 -12.34 4.02 1.04
C GLU A 87 -13.37 5.15 1.13
N LYS A 88 -12.92 6.38 1.38
CA LYS A 88 -13.79 7.57 1.43
C LYS A 88 -14.40 7.89 0.07
N GLU A 89 -13.64 7.75 -1.01
CA GLU A 89 -14.16 7.93 -2.37
C GLU A 89 -15.24 6.90 -2.70
N VAL A 90 -15.03 5.63 -2.34
CA VAL A 90 -16.04 4.57 -2.52
C VAL A 90 -17.32 4.88 -1.74
N LEU A 91 -17.19 5.33 -0.49
CA LEU A 91 -18.34 5.75 0.33
C LEU A 91 -19.09 6.93 -0.30
N ARG A 92 -18.37 7.97 -0.72
CA ARG A 92 -18.97 9.14 -1.36
C ARG A 92 -19.72 8.78 -2.64
N LEU A 93 -19.09 7.99 -3.51
CA LEU A 93 -19.69 7.55 -4.77
C LEU A 93 -20.96 6.72 -4.54
N LYS A 94 -20.97 5.85 -3.53
CA LYS A 94 -22.18 5.10 -3.16
C LYS A 94 -23.31 6.03 -2.72
N THR A 95 -23.03 7.01 -1.87
CA THR A 95 -24.03 7.99 -1.43
C THR A 95 -24.54 8.84 -2.59
N ASP A 96 -23.66 9.27 -3.48
CA ASP A 96 -24.03 10.05 -4.67
C ASP A 96 -24.97 9.24 -5.57
N VAL A 97 -24.66 7.97 -5.84
CA VAL A 97 -25.52 7.05 -6.62
C VAL A 97 -26.90 6.91 -5.99
N GLU A 98 -26.96 6.70 -4.67
CA GLU A 98 -28.22 6.53 -3.95
C GLU A 98 -29.10 7.78 -4.01
N MET A 99 -28.51 8.97 -3.86
CA MET A 99 -29.22 10.24 -4.04
C MET A 99 -29.70 10.45 -5.49
N LEU A 100 -28.91 10.05 -6.48
CA LEU A 100 -29.30 10.14 -7.89
C LEU A 100 -30.48 9.20 -8.20
N GLU A 101 -30.45 7.97 -7.69
CA GLU A 101 -31.56 7.03 -7.81
C GLU A 101 -32.83 7.56 -7.14
N GLU A 102 -32.71 8.16 -5.94
CA GLU A 102 -33.84 8.76 -5.24
C GLU A 102 -34.42 9.94 -6.03
N LYS A 103 -33.56 10.82 -6.58
CA LYS A 103 -34.00 11.93 -7.45
C LYS A 103 -34.68 11.44 -8.71
N LEU A 104 -34.17 10.37 -9.32
CA LEU A 104 -34.78 9.76 -10.50
C LEU A 104 -36.16 9.19 -10.15
N ARG A 105 -36.29 8.44 -9.05
CA ARG A 105 -37.58 7.94 -8.55
C ARG A 105 -38.56 9.06 -8.22
N ALA A 106 -38.11 10.14 -7.61
CA ALA A 106 -38.93 11.30 -7.31
C ALA A 106 -39.38 12.02 -8.59
N ALA A 107 -38.51 12.14 -9.59
CA ALA A 107 -38.84 12.69 -10.90
C ALA A 107 -39.83 11.80 -11.66
N ASP A 108 -39.64 10.49 -11.65
CA ASP A 108 -40.54 9.50 -12.27
C ASP A 108 -41.92 9.49 -11.58
N ALA A 109 -41.94 9.57 -10.25
CA ALA A 109 -43.17 9.70 -9.48
C ALA A 109 -43.90 11.01 -9.80
N LYS A 110 -43.17 12.12 -9.92
CA LYS A 110 -43.72 13.42 -10.32
C LYS A 110 -44.25 13.40 -11.76
N ALA A 111 -43.54 12.75 -12.68
CA ALA A 111 -43.97 12.57 -14.07
C ALA A 111 -45.23 11.70 -14.17
N LYS A 112 -45.31 10.60 -13.41
CA LYS A 112 -46.52 9.78 -13.29
C LYS A 112 -47.69 10.53 -12.67
N ALA A 113 -47.47 11.33 -11.63
CA ALA A 113 -48.51 12.15 -11.01
C ALA A 113 -49.05 13.22 -11.98
N ALA A 114 -48.18 13.83 -12.79
CA ALA A 114 -48.59 14.78 -13.82
C ALA A 114 -49.37 14.12 -14.98
N ALA A 115 -49.06 12.86 -15.32
CA ALA A 115 -49.79 12.10 -16.33
C ALA A 115 -51.14 11.53 -15.85
N ALA A 116 -51.37 11.47 -14.53
CA ALA A 116 -52.58 10.91 -13.92
C ALA A 116 -53.67 11.96 -13.60
N LEU A 117 -53.44 13.25 -13.88
CA LEU A 117 -54.43 14.30 -13.68
C LEU A 117 -55.42 14.31 -14.87
N PRO A 118 -56.73 14.09 -14.66
CA PRO A 118 -57.70 14.23 -15.74
C PRO A 118 -57.82 15.71 -16.14
N ALA A 119 -57.90 15.97 -17.45
CA ALA A 119 -58.02 17.31 -18.01
C ALA A 119 -59.24 18.05 -17.40
N PRO A 120 -59.07 19.25 -16.83
CA PRO A 120 -60.19 19.99 -16.29
C PRO A 120 -60.96 20.64 -17.44
N GLY A 121 -62.17 20.13 -17.70
CA GLY A 121 -63.20 20.86 -18.45
C GLY A 121 -63.85 20.10 -19.60
N ALA A 122 -64.79 19.22 -19.30
CA ALA A 122 -65.85 18.86 -20.24
C ALA A 122 -67.25 18.73 -19.59
N ASP A 123 -67.39 19.08 -18.31
CA ASP A 123 -68.60 18.81 -17.53
C ASP A 123 -69.22 20.11 -16.97
N ALA A 124 -69.39 21.13 -17.82
CA ALA A 124 -70.02 22.38 -17.39
C ALA A 124 -70.85 23.05 -18.50
N SER A 125 -71.67 22.29 -19.24
CA SER A 125 -72.62 22.90 -20.18
C SER A 125 -73.91 22.11 -20.46
N ALA A 126 -74.41 21.30 -19.52
CA ALA A 126 -75.65 20.54 -19.74
C ALA A 126 -76.60 20.48 -18.54
N SER A 127 -76.76 21.59 -17.79
CA SER A 127 -77.85 21.70 -16.80
C SER A 127 -78.27 23.16 -16.59
N SER A 128 -78.92 23.73 -17.60
CA SER A 128 -79.76 24.93 -17.42
C SER A 128 -80.69 25.10 -18.62
N SER A 129 -81.71 24.26 -18.74
CA SER A 129 -82.89 24.61 -19.53
C SER A 129 -84.15 23.99 -18.96
N SER A 130 -85.16 24.83 -18.74
CA SER A 130 -86.54 24.57 -18.33
C SER A 130 -86.88 24.59 -16.83
N ARG A 131 -86.96 25.82 -16.28
CA ARG A 131 -88.02 26.19 -15.33
C ARG A 131 -89.26 26.65 -16.12
N HIS A 132 -90.34 25.88 -16.01
CA HIS A 132 -91.67 26.30 -15.54
C HIS A 132 -92.05 27.79 -15.71
N ILE A 133 -92.95 28.12 -16.66
CA ILE A 133 -93.97 29.18 -16.53
C ILE A 133 -95.23 28.73 -17.31
N LEU A 134 -96.35 28.74 -16.56
CA LEU A 134 -97.79 28.73 -16.92
C LEU A 134 -98.23 28.31 -18.33
#